data_AF-A0A2K4WRF8-F1
#
_entry.id   AF-A0A2K4WRF8-F1
#
_cell.length_a   1.000
_cell.length_b   1.000
_cell.length_c   1.000
_cell.angle_alpha   90.00
_cell.angle_beta   90.00
_cell.angle_gamma   90.00
#
_symmetry.space_group_name_H-M   'P 1'
#
loop_
_entity.id
_entity.type
_entity.pdbx_description
1 polymer ?
#
loop_
_entity_poly.entity_id
_entity_poly.type
_entity_poly.pdbx_seq_one_letter_code
_entity_poly.pdbx_strand_id
1 'polypeptide(L)'
;MFVKQCEWISKDALEAMLTIGDAETQCVAFCHPYHMNVGDMLLEPVLAISIKNVAKMAAGSQPYVLRIDDGFVHEILAEVVSVEKSLVIVGQLTIELDDVLPGDIDLGDMISFSCERLDVIS
;
A
#
# COMPACT_ATOMS: atom_id res chain seq x y z
N MET A 1 -4.37 7.38 -7.45
CA MET A 1 -4.73 5.98 -7.81
C MET A 1 -6.24 5.85 -7.97
N PHE A 2 -6.75 4.80 -8.61
CA PHE A 2 -8.20 4.59 -8.80
C PHE A 2 -8.66 3.21 -8.31
N VAL A 3 -9.92 3.10 -7.92
CA VAL A 3 -10.60 1.81 -7.67
C VAL A 3 -10.85 1.12 -9.01
N LYS A 4 -10.20 -0.01 -9.28
CA LYS A 4 -10.36 -0.78 -10.53
C LYS A 4 -11.43 -1.86 -10.41
N GLN A 5 -11.52 -2.49 -9.24
CA GLN A 5 -12.45 -3.58 -8.99
C GLN A 5 -12.80 -3.64 -7.50
N CYS A 6 -13.99 -4.13 -7.21
CA CYS A 6 -14.46 -4.42 -5.86
C CYS A 6 -14.95 -5.86 -5.78
N GLU A 7 -14.52 -6.58 -4.76
CA GLU A 7 -15.06 -7.86 -4.32
C GLU A 7 -15.59 -7.72 -2.90
N TRP A 8 -16.86 -8.06 -2.68
CA TRP A 8 -17.45 -7.99 -1.34
C TRP A 8 -16.95 -9.13 -0.48
N ILE A 9 -16.41 -8.80 0.69
CA ILE A 9 -16.11 -9.78 1.74
C ILE A 9 -17.38 -9.98 2.58
N SER A 10 -18.01 -8.88 2.98
CA SER A 10 -19.29 -8.88 3.70
C SER A 10 -20.08 -7.63 3.37
N LYS A 11 -21.26 -7.79 2.75
CA LYS A 11 -22.16 -6.66 2.46
C LYS A 11 -22.78 -6.09 3.73
N ASP A 12 -23.06 -6.94 4.72
CA ASP A 12 -23.70 -6.54 5.97
C ASP A 12 -22.73 -5.73 6.85
N ALA A 13 -21.45 -6.11 6.85
CA ALA A 13 -20.40 -5.39 7.57
C ALA A 13 -19.78 -4.25 6.74
N LEU A 14 -20.18 -4.06 5.49
CA LEU A 14 -19.57 -3.12 4.55
C LEU A 14 -18.06 -3.33 4.36
N GLU A 15 -17.63 -4.60 4.27
CA GLU A 15 -16.24 -4.98 4.05
C GLU A 15 -16.01 -5.41 2.60
N ALA A 16 -14.98 -4.86 1.98
CA ALA A 16 -14.61 -5.19 0.60
C ALA A 16 -13.09 -5.37 0.43
N MET A 17 -12.72 -6.19 -0.53
CA MET A 17 -11.40 -6.24 -1.13
C MET A 17 -11.42 -5.44 -2.43
N LEU A 18 -10.57 -4.42 -2.51
CA LEU A 18 -10.46 -3.53 -3.66
C LEU A 18 -9.19 -3.84 -4.42
N THR A 19 -9.29 -3.96 -5.74
CA THR A 19 -8.11 -3.79 -6.60
C THR A 19 -7.97 -2.31 -6.90
N ILE A 20 -6.85 -1.72 -6.51
CA ILE A 20 -6.54 -0.30 -6.71
C ILE A 20 -5.24 -0.16 -7.47
N GLY A 21 -5.05 0.98 -8.14
CA GLY A 21 -3.78 1.28 -8.79
C GLY A 21 -3.90 2.28 -9.93
N ASP A 22 -2.87 2.31 -10.76
CA ASP A 22 -2.76 3.10 -11.99
C ASP A 22 -2.48 2.19 -13.19
N ALA A 23 -1.90 2.72 -14.27
CA ALA A 23 -1.59 1.93 -15.47
C ALA A 23 -0.40 0.95 -15.28
N GLU A 24 0.49 1.23 -14.34
CA GLU A 24 1.78 0.55 -14.17
C GLU A 24 1.81 -0.32 -12.91
N THR A 25 1.15 0.12 -11.84
CA THR A 25 1.14 -0.54 -10.54
C THR A 25 -0.29 -0.84 -10.09
N GLN A 26 -0.48 -2.00 -9.47
CA GLN A 26 -1.74 -2.36 -8.82
C GLN A 26 -1.50 -3.22 -7.59
N CYS A 27 -2.41 -3.13 -6.63
CA CYS A 27 -2.41 -3.96 -5.43
C CYS A 27 -3.84 -4.26 -5.00
N VAL A 28 -3.98 -5.16 -4.03
CA VAL A 28 -5.26 -5.35 -3.33
C VAL A 28 -5.23 -4.68 -1.97
N ALA A 29 -6.33 -4.05 -1.60
CA ALA A 29 -6.47 -3.40 -0.31
C ALA A 29 -7.82 -3.74 0.31
N PHE A 30 -7.84 -3.87 1.62
CA PHE A 30 -9.04 -4.00 2.42
C PHE A 30 -9.69 -2.62 2.57
N CYS A 31 -11.01 -2.58 2.55
CA CYS A 31 -11.76 -1.35 2.77
C CYS A 31 -12.93 -1.61 3.71
N HIS A 32 -13.00 -0.80 4.76
CA HIS A 32 -14.13 -0.77 5.68
C HIS A 32 -14.25 0.63 6.33
N PRO A 33 -15.42 1.27 6.29
CA PRO A 33 -16.61 0.82 5.57
C PRO A 33 -16.51 1.10 4.06
N TYR A 34 -16.96 0.18 3.21
CA TYR A 34 -16.93 0.34 1.76
C TYR A 34 -18.15 1.13 1.23
N HIS A 35 -17.89 2.35 0.77
CA HIS A 35 -18.89 3.24 0.16
C HIS A 35 -18.50 3.75 -1.25
N MET A 36 -17.36 3.31 -1.77
CA MET A 36 -16.80 3.81 -3.03
C MET A 36 -17.38 3.08 -4.24
N ASN A 37 -17.10 3.61 -5.42
CA ASN A 37 -17.42 3.02 -6.72
C ASN A 37 -16.15 2.70 -7.51
N VAL A 38 -16.24 1.73 -8.42
CA VAL A 38 -15.20 1.51 -9.43
C VAL A 38 -15.06 2.77 -10.28
N GLY A 39 -13.82 3.23 -10.45
CA GLY A 39 -13.47 4.48 -11.12
C GLY A 39 -13.24 5.65 -10.16
N ASP A 40 -13.61 5.54 -8.89
CA ASP A 40 -13.34 6.59 -7.91
C ASP A 40 -11.83 6.76 -7.71
N MET A 41 -11.41 8.02 -7.57
CA MET A 41 -10.02 8.38 -7.31
C MET A 41 -9.76 8.36 -5.81
N LEU A 42 -8.68 7.68 -5.41
CA LEU A 42 -8.19 7.70 -4.04
C LEU A 42 -7.03 8.69 -3.97
N LEU A 43 -7.18 9.67 -3.07
CA LEU A 43 -6.23 10.76 -2.84
C LEU A 43 -5.38 10.55 -1.59
N GLU A 44 -5.94 9.86 -0.60
CA GLU A 44 -5.25 9.56 0.66
C GLU A 44 -4.30 8.35 0.50
N PRO A 45 -3.21 8.29 1.28
CA PRO A 45 -2.37 7.11 1.35
C PRO A 45 -3.16 5.87 1.77
N VAL A 46 -2.75 4.70 1.27
CA VAL A 46 -3.18 3.44 1.90
C VAL A 46 -2.32 3.15 3.12
N LEU A 47 -2.90 2.53 4.14
CA LEU A 47 -2.18 2.14 5.35
C LEU A 47 -1.67 0.70 5.21
N ALA A 48 -0.37 0.49 5.34
CA ALA A 48 0.23 -0.84 5.43
C ALA A 48 0.21 -1.32 6.88
N ILE A 49 -0.54 -2.40 7.12
CA ILE A 49 -0.75 -3.00 8.44
C ILE A 49 0.21 -4.16 8.67
N SER A 50 0.72 -4.25 9.89
CA SER A 50 1.67 -5.25 10.37
C SER A 50 2.94 -5.29 9.51
N ILE A 51 3.59 -4.14 9.29
CA ILE A 51 4.82 -4.12 8.49
C ILE A 51 5.93 -4.94 9.17
N LYS A 52 6.74 -5.62 8.36
CA LYS A 52 7.87 -6.46 8.79
C LYS A 52 9.04 -6.35 7.83
N ASN A 53 10.22 -6.69 8.32
CA ASN A 53 11.45 -6.82 7.54
C ASN A 53 11.82 -5.55 6.75
N VAL A 54 11.60 -4.37 7.35
CA VAL A 54 11.99 -3.10 6.74
C VAL A 54 13.51 -3.06 6.56
N ALA A 55 13.97 -2.95 5.32
CA ALA A 55 15.38 -2.97 4.96
C ALA A 55 15.68 -1.95 3.86
N LYS A 56 16.73 -1.16 4.04
CA LYS A 56 17.26 -0.25 3.02
C LYS A 56 17.87 -1.05 1.86
N MET A 57 17.56 -0.63 0.64
CA MET A 57 17.95 -1.28 -0.61
C MET A 57 18.97 -0.42 -1.38
N ALA A 58 19.63 -1.04 -2.37
CA ALA A 58 20.58 -0.33 -3.20
C ALA A 58 19.89 0.78 -4.03
N ALA A 59 20.56 1.91 -4.20
CA ALA A 59 20.08 2.99 -5.05
C ALA A 59 19.82 2.48 -6.49
N GLY A 60 18.70 2.90 -7.08
CA GLY A 60 18.27 2.49 -8.43
C GLY A 60 17.53 1.16 -8.51
N SER A 61 17.27 0.50 -7.37
CA SER A 61 16.40 -0.69 -7.32
C SER A 61 15.00 -0.33 -7.85
N GLN A 62 14.42 -1.19 -8.68
CA GLN A 62 13.14 -0.90 -9.36
C GLN A 62 11.97 -1.11 -8.39
N PRO A 63 11.14 -0.08 -8.13
CA PRO A 63 9.99 -0.20 -7.24
C PRO A 63 8.99 -1.25 -7.71
N TYR A 64 8.35 -1.93 -6.76
CA TYR A 64 7.28 -2.90 -7.07
C TYR A 64 6.32 -3.09 -5.90
N VAL A 65 5.12 -3.59 -6.23
CA VAL A 65 4.18 -4.16 -5.27
C VAL A 65 3.86 -5.58 -5.73
N LEU A 66 4.23 -6.57 -4.92
CA LEU A 66 4.02 -7.98 -5.22
C LEU A 66 3.04 -8.58 -4.21
N ARG A 67 1.87 -8.98 -4.69
CA ARG A 67 0.92 -9.77 -3.90
C ARG A 67 1.42 -11.22 -3.83
N ILE A 68 1.54 -11.76 -2.62
CA ILE A 68 2.18 -13.07 -2.39
C ILE A 68 1.22 -14.24 -2.65
N ASP A 69 -0.08 -14.04 -2.42
CA ASP A 69 -1.13 -15.04 -2.62
C ASP A 69 -2.46 -14.37 -3.04
N ASP A 70 -3.56 -15.14 -3.07
CA ASP A 70 -4.91 -14.61 -3.31
C ASP A 70 -5.51 -13.89 -2.08
N GLY A 71 -4.70 -13.62 -1.05
CA GLY A 71 -5.04 -12.88 0.16
C GLY A 71 -4.57 -11.43 0.11
N PHE A 72 -4.21 -10.86 1.27
CA PHE A 72 -3.86 -9.45 1.42
C PHE A 72 -2.37 -9.16 1.59
N VAL A 73 -1.54 -10.21 1.64
CA VAL A 73 -0.13 -10.09 1.97
C VAL A 73 0.63 -9.55 0.76
N HIS A 74 1.49 -8.56 1.00
CA HIS A 74 2.35 -7.97 -0.03
C HIS A 74 3.80 -7.90 0.41
N GLU A 75 4.70 -8.08 -0.56
CA GLU A 75 6.07 -7.57 -0.52
C GLU A 75 6.16 -6.30 -1.37
N ILE A 76 6.79 -5.27 -0.83
CA ILE A 76 6.81 -3.94 -1.42
C ILE A 76 8.24 -3.41 -1.40
N LEU A 77 8.66 -2.85 -2.53
CA LEU A 77 9.87 -2.05 -2.66
C LEU A 77 9.47 -0.63 -3.09
N ALA A 78 9.73 0.35 -2.23
CA ALA A 78 9.24 1.71 -2.36
C ALA A 78 10.28 2.76 -1.99
N GLU A 79 10.12 3.97 -2.53
CA GLU A 79 10.95 5.12 -2.18
C GLU A 79 10.35 5.86 -0.97
N VAL A 80 11.17 6.23 0.00
CA VAL A 80 10.74 7.03 1.16
C VAL A 80 10.50 8.48 0.74
N VAL A 81 9.28 8.96 0.94
CA VAL A 81 8.88 10.36 0.64
C VAL A 81 8.61 11.20 1.90
N SER A 82 8.49 10.56 3.06
CA SER A 82 8.49 11.26 4.36
C SER A 82 8.93 10.32 5.48
N VAL A 83 10.01 10.69 6.18
CA VAL A 83 10.46 9.94 7.37
C VAL A 83 9.55 10.22 8.57
N GLU A 84 9.17 11.48 8.78
CA GLU A 84 8.32 11.90 9.92
C GLU A 84 6.94 11.23 9.91
N LYS A 85 6.36 11.04 8.73
CA LYS A 85 5.03 10.45 8.55
C LYS A 85 5.07 8.97 8.15
N SER A 86 6.25 8.35 8.12
CA SER A 86 6.43 6.99 7.59
C SER A 86 5.75 6.77 6.22
N LEU A 87 5.96 7.69 5.27
CA LEU A 87 5.36 7.61 3.93
C LEU A 87 6.36 7.12 2.90
N VAL A 88 5.91 6.19 2.07
CA VAL A 88 6.62 5.68 0.91
C VAL A 88 5.77 5.77 -0.36
N ILE A 89 6.42 5.69 -1.53
CA ILE A 89 5.74 5.71 -2.83
C ILE A 89 6.22 4.59 -3.76
N VAL A 90 5.27 3.98 -4.48
CA VAL A 90 5.51 3.05 -5.59
C VAL A 90 4.60 3.44 -6.76
N GLY A 91 5.16 3.94 -7.86
CA GLY A 91 4.35 4.52 -8.94
C GLY A 91 3.51 5.69 -8.40
N GLN A 92 2.17 5.65 -8.55
CA GLN A 92 1.25 6.62 -7.94
C GLN A 92 0.61 6.15 -6.63
N LEU A 93 1.07 5.02 -6.07
CA LEU A 93 0.58 4.50 -4.80
C LEU A 93 1.40 5.10 -3.66
N THR A 94 0.79 5.99 -2.88
CA THR A 94 1.35 6.46 -1.60
C THR A 94 0.90 5.52 -0.49
N ILE A 95 1.85 5.08 0.33
CA ILE A 95 1.62 4.12 1.41
C ILE A 95 2.13 4.74 2.70
N GLU A 96 1.28 4.76 3.72
CA GLU A 96 1.65 5.03 5.11
C GLU A 96 1.98 3.72 5.80
N LEU A 97 3.10 3.66 6.50
CA LEU A 97 3.49 2.47 7.26
C LEU A 97 2.96 2.57 8.70
N ASP A 98 2.48 1.48 9.26
CA ASP A 98 1.94 1.44 10.63
C ASP A 98 3.02 1.41 11.74
N ASP A 99 4.29 1.52 11.38
CA ASP A 99 5.42 1.63 12.30
C ASP A 99 6.43 2.71 11.84
N VAL A 100 7.31 3.10 12.75
CA VAL A 100 8.38 4.06 12.47
C VAL A 100 9.48 3.43 11.62
N LEU A 101 10.06 4.23 10.72
CA LEU A 101 11.22 3.80 9.95
C LEU A 101 12.46 3.62 10.85
N PRO A 102 13.30 2.60 10.61
CA PRO A 102 14.63 2.50 11.18
C PRO A 102 15.46 3.78 11.03
N GLY A 103 16.27 4.12 12.04
CA GLY A 103 16.98 5.40 12.12
C GLY A 103 18.10 5.62 11.09
N ASP A 104 18.44 4.62 10.28
CA ASP A 104 19.41 4.69 9.18
C ASP A 104 18.75 4.83 7.79
N ILE A 105 17.43 5.03 7.77
CA ILE A 105 16.63 5.29 6.57
C ILE A 105 16.34 6.79 6.46
N ASP A 106 16.70 7.35 5.31
CA ASP A 106 16.56 8.75 4.97
C ASP A 106 15.52 8.97 3.86
N LEU A 107 15.10 10.23 3.69
CA LEU A 107 14.28 10.65 2.55
C LEU A 107 14.97 10.31 1.22
N GLY A 108 14.23 9.68 0.30
CA GLY A 108 14.71 9.25 -1.01
C GLY A 108 15.38 7.87 -1.02
N ASP A 109 15.52 7.20 0.13
CA ASP A 109 15.99 5.83 0.15
C ASP A 109 14.95 4.86 -0.43
N MET A 110 15.43 3.82 -1.10
CA MET A 110 14.61 2.67 -1.45
C MET A 110 14.57 1.70 -0.26
N ILE A 111 13.38 1.27 0.12
CA ILE A 111 13.20 0.29 1.20
C ILE A 111 12.34 -0.89 0.73
N SER A 112 12.74 -2.09 1.14
CA SER A 112 11.93 -3.30 1.02
C SER A 112 11.23 -3.56 2.34
N PHE A 113 9.97 -3.99 2.30
CA PHE A 113 9.22 -4.46 3.46
C PHE A 113 8.10 -5.40 3.02
N SER A 114 7.54 -6.12 3.99
CA SER A 114 6.31 -6.90 3.79
C SER A 114 5.22 -6.38 4.72
N CYS A 115 3.96 -6.45 4.32
CA CYS A 115 2.81 -6.17 5.18
C CYS A 115 1.77 -7.30 5.09
N GLU A 116 0.95 -7.46 6.14
CA GLU A 116 -0.13 -8.45 6.14
C GLU A 116 -1.34 -7.96 5.35
N ARG A 117 -1.52 -6.63 5.27
CA ARG A 117 -2.64 -6.00 4.58
C ARG A 117 -2.34 -4.56 4.21
N LEU A 118 -2.92 -4.10 3.11
CA LEU A 118 -3.08 -2.67 2.81
C LEU A 118 -4.53 -2.29 3.08
N ASP A 119 -4.77 -1.16 3.74
CA ASP A 119 -6.11 -0.66 4.05
C ASP A 119 -6.35 0.66 3.32
N VAL A 120 -7.48 0.75 2.63
CA VAL A 120 -8.02 2.03 2.16
C VAL A 120 -8.83 2.62 3.30
N ILE A 121 -8.30 3.67 3.91
CA ILE A 121 -9.00 4.46 4.92
C ILE A 121 -9.93 5.42 4.16
N SER A 122 -11.25 5.31 4.40
CA SER A 122 -12.29 6.16 3.82
C SER A 122 -13.08 6.86 4.91
#